data_AF-A0A5Q4SI72-F1
#
_entry.id   AF-A0A5Q4SI72-F1
#
_cell.length_a   1.000
_cell.length_b   1.000
_cell.length_c   1.000
_cell.angle_alpha   90.00
_cell.angle_beta   90.00
_cell.angle_gamma   90.00
#
_symmetry.space_group_name_H-M   'P 1'
#
loop_
_entity.id
_entity.type
_entity.pdbx_description
1 polymer ?
#
loop_
_entity_poly.entity_id
_entity_poly.type
_entity_poly.pdbx_seq_one_letter_code
_entity_poly.pdbx_strand_id
1 'polypeptide(L)'
;MSRTNSRATTPPTGPDVVGSPSRRTPGERPGDPARVDVAHTVTVPAAPDVVFALLADVERWPLIFPPTVHARFLERAPDEGGPERLQLWATANGGVRTWTSRRLVDPVRRRISFGQDRPQSPVAAMGGEWIVGPADAGSEVVLTHSYAAVGDDAETLGWLEKAVDGNSRAELAALAGAAQEKEAGLETAFTFRDSLHIESGAAEVHAFLNDAERWEQRLPHVARVRLTEDLPGVQILEMDTRTADGSSHTTRSVRICQAPHSIHYKQLITPALLRVHTGSWLLTEDDRGVTVVAEHTVVLETAAIAQVLGPDADVQKARAFVRDALGRNSSATLRQAKAFAEGTSGA
;
A
#
# COMPACT_ATOMS: atom_id res chain seq x y z
N MET A 1 -5.07 27.85 -37.37
CA MET A 1 -6.39 27.28 -37.06
C MET A 1 -6.42 25.85 -37.56
N SER A 2 -6.08 24.88 -36.71
CA SER A 2 -6.22 23.45 -37.00
C SER A 2 -6.83 22.81 -35.76
N ARG A 3 -8.08 22.37 -35.88
CA ARG A 3 -8.85 21.72 -34.80
C ARG A 3 -8.35 20.29 -34.66
N THR A 4 -7.63 20.00 -33.58
CA THR A 4 -7.38 18.63 -33.13
C THR A 4 -8.64 18.11 -32.44
N ASN A 5 -9.33 17.18 -33.11
CA ASN A 5 -10.44 16.42 -32.53
C ASN A 5 -9.92 15.58 -31.36
N SER A 6 -10.22 16.01 -30.13
CA SER A 6 -10.04 15.20 -28.93
C SER A 6 -11.10 14.09 -28.96
N ARG A 7 -10.70 12.91 -29.41
CA ARG A 7 -11.54 11.71 -29.32
C ARG A 7 -11.38 11.20 -27.89
N ALA A 8 -12.37 11.49 -27.05
CA ALA A 8 -12.44 10.96 -25.70
C ALA A 8 -12.49 9.43 -25.78
N THR A 9 -11.37 8.79 -25.50
CA THR A 9 -11.30 7.35 -25.27
C THR A 9 -12.01 7.10 -23.95
N THR A 10 -13.18 6.48 -24.00
CA THR A 10 -13.85 5.99 -22.80
C THR A 10 -12.87 5.03 -22.10
N PRO A 11 -12.52 5.24 -20.82
CA PRO A 11 -11.69 4.28 -20.10
C PRO A 11 -12.42 2.93 -20.11
N PRO A 12 -11.69 1.79 -20.16
CA PRO A 12 -12.33 0.50 -19.97
C PRO A 12 -13.14 0.56 -18.67
N THR A 13 -14.43 0.27 -18.75
CA THR A 13 -15.28 0.10 -17.58
C THR A 13 -14.62 -0.95 -16.70
N GLY A 14 -14.20 -0.55 -15.49
CA GLY A 14 -13.69 -1.48 -14.50
C GLY A 14 -14.71 -2.60 -14.23
N PRO A 15 -14.29 -3.70 -13.60
CA PRO A 15 -15.18 -4.82 -13.35
C PRO A 15 -16.39 -4.35 -12.53
N ASP A 16 -17.58 -4.82 -12.91
CA ASP A 16 -18.83 -4.40 -12.27
C ASP A 16 -18.93 -5.04 -10.88
N VAL A 17 -18.81 -4.22 -9.84
CA VAL A 17 -18.94 -4.66 -8.44
C VAL A 17 -20.39 -4.50 -8.01
N VAL A 18 -21.04 -5.63 -7.75
CA VAL A 18 -22.45 -5.68 -7.35
C VAL A 18 -22.54 -5.70 -5.82
N GLY A 19 -23.23 -4.72 -5.24
CA GLY A 19 -23.51 -4.67 -3.81
C GLY A 19 -24.87 -5.28 -3.49
N SER A 20 -24.96 -6.08 -2.44
CA SER A 20 -26.24 -6.52 -1.87
C SER A 20 -26.78 -5.48 -0.88
N PRO A 21 -28.11 -5.38 -0.69
CA PRO A 21 -28.69 -4.53 0.35
C PRO A 21 -28.13 -4.90 1.73
N SER A 22 -27.88 -3.89 2.56
CA SER A 22 -27.48 -4.11 3.93
C SER A 22 -28.61 -4.78 4.73
N ARG A 23 -28.24 -5.73 5.61
CA ARG A 23 -29.14 -6.39 6.53
C ARG A 23 -28.77 -6.01 7.96
N ARG A 24 -29.75 -5.60 8.76
CA ARG A 24 -29.53 -5.32 10.18
C ARG A 24 -30.00 -6.49 11.04
N THR A 25 -29.14 -6.94 11.93
CA THR A 25 -29.37 -8.09 12.82
C THR A 25 -29.25 -7.63 14.28
N PRO A 26 -30.22 -7.91 15.16
CA PRO A 26 -30.14 -7.53 16.57
C PRO A 26 -28.91 -8.11 17.28
N GLY A 27 -28.42 -7.42 18.32
CA GLY A 27 -27.34 -7.95 19.18
C GLY A 27 -27.76 -9.27 19.85
N GLU A 28 -26.79 -10.18 20.03
CA GLU A 28 -27.06 -11.51 20.59
C GLU A 28 -27.47 -11.46 22.07
N ARG A 29 -27.01 -10.44 22.81
CA ARG A 29 -27.33 -10.24 24.23
C ARG A 29 -27.91 -8.84 24.49
N PRO A 30 -28.68 -8.67 25.58
CA PRO A 30 -29.14 -7.35 26.01
C PRO A 30 -27.96 -6.38 26.20
N GLY A 31 -27.98 -5.27 25.47
CA GLY A 31 -26.91 -4.26 25.48
C GLY A 31 -25.84 -4.42 24.39
N ASP A 32 -25.83 -5.53 23.64
CA ASP A 32 -24.99 -5.65 22.45
C ASP A 32 -25.57 -4.80 21.31
N PRO A 33 -24.74 -4.03 20.58
CA PRO A 33 -25.21 -3.22 19.47
C PRO A 33 -25.67 -4.11 18.31
N ALA A 34 -26.65 -3.62 17.54
CA ALA A 34 -27.07 -4.31 16.34
C ALA A 34 -25.94 -4.34 15.29
N ARG A 35 -25.90 -5.43 14.54
CA ARG A 35 -24.96 -5.64 13.44
C ARG A 35 -25.58 -5.23 12.12
N VAL A 36 -24.78 -4.61 11.27
CA VAL A 36 -25.10 -4.38 9.87
C VAL A 36 -24.19 -5.27 9.03
N ASP A 37 -24.81 -6.14 8.25
CA ASP A 37 -24.17 -7.08 7.36
C ASP A 37 -24.37 -6.63 5.91
N VAL A 38 -23.30 -6.59 5.14
CA VAL A 38 -23.31 -6.22 3.72
C VAL A 38 -22.37 -7.12 2.92
N ALA A 39 -22.66 -7.31 1.64
CA ALA A 39 -21.83 -8.10 0.75
C ALA A 39 -21.65 -7.40 -0.59
N HIS A 40 -20.45 -7.49 -1.14
CA HIS A 40 -20.10 -7.03 -2.48
C HIS A 40 -19.48 -8.18 -3.26
N THR A 41 -19.86 -8.31 -4.51
CA THR A 41 -19.44 -9.39 -5.39
C THR A 41 -18.83 -8.83 -6.66
N VAL A 42 -17.78 -9.47 -7.15
CA VAL A 42 -17.17 -9.16 -8.45
C VAL A 42 -16.76 -10.45 -9.15
N THR A 43 -16.89 -10.49 -10.48
CA THR A 43 -16.26 -11.53 -11.31
C THR A 43 -14.84 -11.11 -11.66
N VAL A 44 -13.89 -12.01 -11.47
CA VAL A 44 -12.47 -11.78 -11.72
C VAL A 44 -11.99 -12.74 -12.82
N PRO A 45 -11.37 -12.24 -13.90
CA PRO A 45 -10.86 -13.08 -15.00
C PRO A 45 -9.51 -13.72 -14.64
N ALA A 46 -9.47 -14.43 -13.51
CA ALA A 46 -8.31 -15.17 -13.02
C ALA A 46 -8.76 -16.41 -12.26
N ALA A 47 -7.88 -17.42 -12.18
CA ALA A 47 -8.19 -18.65 -11.46
C ALA A 47 -8.43 -18.37 -9.95
N PRO A 48 -9.36 -19.09 -9.28
CA PRO A 48 -9.64 -18.90 -7.86
C PRO A 48 -8.39 -18.94 -6.96
N ASP A 49 -7.43 -19.81 -7.27
CA ASP A 49 -6.20 -19.94 -6.50
C ASP A 49 -5.25 -18.74 -6.69
N VAL A 50 -5.24 -18.13 -7.88
CA VAL A 50 -4.47 -16.90 -8.16
C VAL A 50 -5.02 -15.73 -7.33
N VAL A 51 -6.34 -15.58 -7.30
CA VAL A 51 -7.03 -14.55 -6.51
C VAL A 51 -6.85 -14.78 -5.02
N PHE A 52 -7.06 -16.01 -4.55
CA PHE A 52 -6.88 -16.35 -3.14
C PHE A 52 -5.45 -16.08 -2.66
N ALA A 53 -4.44 -16.43 -3.46
CA ALA A 53 -3.04 -16.15 -3.13
C ALA A 53 -2.76 -14.64 -2.97
N LEU A 54 -3.40 -13.77 -3.76
CA LEU A 54 -3.27 -12.31 -3.62
C LEU A 54 -3.91 -11.79 -2.32
N LEU A 55 -5.03 -12.39 -1.90
CA LEU A 55 -5.72 -12.04 -0.65
C LEU A 55 -4.97 -12.56 0.59
N ALA A 56 -4.37 -13.74 0.49
CA ALA A 56 -3.61 -14.34 1.58
C ALA A 56 -2.30 -13.58 1.86
N ASP A 57 -1.62 -13.08 0.81
CA ASP A 57 -0.33 -12.37 0.89
C ASP A 57 -0.49 -10.89 1.27
N VAL A 58 -0.72 -10.65 2.56
CA VAL A 58 -1.03 -9.30 3.09
C VAL A 58 0.13 -8.32 2.98
N GLU A 59 1.37 -8.80 2.96
CA GLU A 59 2.54 -7.92 2.82
C GLU A 59 2.63 -7.31 1.43
N ARG A 60 1.98 -7.92 0.42
CA ARG A 60 1.83 -7.38 -0.93
C ARG A 60 0.58 -6.51 -1.12
N TRP A 61 -0.32 -6.42 -0.14
CA TRP A 61 -1.51 -5.57 -0.24
C TRP A 61 -1.22 -4.12 -0.60
N PRO A 62 -0.13 -3.46 -0.16
CA PRO A 62 0.21 -2.12 -0.62
C PRO A 62 0.35 -1.97 -2.15
N LEU A 63 0.63 -3.06 -2.87
CA LEU A 63 0.73 -3.10 -4.33
C LEU A 63 -0.63 -3.26 -5.03
N ILE A 64 -1.62 -3.75 -4.29
CA ILE A 64 -2.94 -4.13 -4.82
C ILE A 64 -3.96 -3.09 -4.37
N PHE A 65 -4.11 -2.90 -3.06
CA PHE A 65 -5.14 -2.06 -2.47
C PHE A 65 -4.61 -0.63 -2.32
N PRO A 66 -5.19 0.36 -3.04
CA PRO A 66 -4.72 1.75 -2.99
C PRO A 66 -4.64 2.33 -1.57
N PRO A 67 -5.60 2.09 -0.66
CA PRO A 67 -5.52 2.64 0.69
C PRO A 67 -4.42 2.03 1.56
N THR A 68 -4.06 0.76 1.35
CA THR A 68 -3.09 0.06 2.20
C THR A 68 -1.69 0.64 2.01
N VAL A 69 -1.13 1.23 3.05
CA VAL A 69 0.23 1.80 3.07
C VAL A 69 1.25 0.69 3.36
N HIS A 70 0.99 -0.08 4.41
CA HIS A 70 1.84 -1.17 4.87
C HIS A 70 0.99 -2.19 5.62
N ALA A 71 1.38 -3.45 5.57
CA ALA A 71 0.84 -4.50 6.40
C ALA A 71 1.95 -5.48 6.74
N ARG A 72 1.89 -6.04 7.94
CA ARG A 72 2.83 -7.06 8.41
C ARG A 72 2.11 -8.10 9.25
N PHE A 73 2.61 -9.33 9.21
CA PHE A 73 2.17 -10.36 10.13
C PHE A 73 2.74 -10.11 11.52
N LEU A 74 1.88 -10.28 12.53
CA LEU A 74 2.27 -10.43 13.92
C LEU A 74 2.37 -11.93 14.26
N GLU A 75 1.45 -12.72 13.71
CA GLU A 75 1.39 -14.18 13.82
C GLU A 75 0.95 -14.73 12.45
N ARG A 76 1.68 -15.70 11.88
CA ARG A 76 1.35 -16.30 10.57
C ARG A 76 0.59 -17.61 10.77
N ALA A 77 -0.40 -17.86 9.91
CA ALA A 77 -1.03 -19.17 9.81
C ALA A 77 -0.04 -20.19 9.22
N PRO A 78 -0.17 -21.49 9.54
CA PRO A 78 0.46 -22.57 8.80
C PRO A 78 0.03 -22.58 7.32
N ASP A 79 0.80 -23.28 6.48
CA ASP A 79 0.52 -23.40 5.04
C ASP A 79 -0.83 -24.08 4.76
N GLU A 80 -1.26 -25.01 5.62
CA GLU A 80 -2.56 -25.67 5.56
C GLU A 80 -3.75 -24.76 5.96
N GLY A 81 -3.48 -23.54 6.42
CA GLY A 81 -4.48 -22.60 6.94
C GLY A 81 -4.58 -22.60 8.46
N GLY A 82 -5.31 -21.62 8.99
CA GLY A 82 -5.46 -21.43 10.42
C GLY A 82 -5.63 -19.98 10.83
N PRO A 83 -5.59 -19.72 12.15
CA PRO A 83 -5.64 -18.37 12.67
C PRO A 83 -4.33 -17.63 12.37
N GLU A 84 -4.44 -16.34 12.09
CA GLU A 84 -3.31 -15.43 11.96
C GLU A 84 -3.69 -14.04 12.44
N ARG A 85 -2.66 -13.22 12.65
CA ARG A 85 -2.81 -11.89 13.18
C ARG A 85 -1.86 -10.94 12.46
N LEU A 86 -2.36 -9.78 12.09
CA LEU A 86 -1.60 -8.80 11.33
C LEU A 86 -1.86 -7.38 11.83
N GLN A 87 -0.95 -6.48 11.51
CA GLN A 87 -1.08 -5.04 11.71
C GLN A 87 -1.11 -4.36 10.35
N LEU A 88 -2.09 -3.48 10.13
CA LEU A 88 -2.19 -2.68 8.91
C LEU A 88 -2.02 -1.19 9.21
N TRP A 89 -1.57 -0.48 8.19
CA TRP A 89 -1.66 0.97 8.06
C TRP A 89 -2.34 1.29 6.74
N ALA A 90 -3.36 2.12 6.77
CA ALA A 90 -4.06 2.56 5.57
C ALA A 90 -4.41 4.04 5.62
N THR A 91 -4.50 4.67 4.46
CA THR A 91 -5.03 6.03 4.33
C THR A 91 -6.54 6.01 4.50
N ALA A 92 -7.07 6.89 5.34
CA ALA A 92 -8.50 7.07 5.55
C ALA A 92 -8.80 8.54 5.89
N ASN A 93 -9.80 9.14 5.24
CA ASN A 93 -10.26 10.52 5.48
C ASN A 93 -9.12 11.57 5.51
N GLY A 94 -8.15 11.46 4.60
CA GLY A 94 -7.02 12.39 4.51
C GLY A 94 -5.87 12.15 5.49
N GLY A 95 -6.03 11.26 6.46
CA GLY A 95 -5.00 10.83 7.40
C GLY A 95 -4.62 9.36 7.24
N VAL A 96 -3.83 8.85 8.18
CA VAL A 96 -3.44 7.44 8.26
C VAL A 96 -4.03 6.84 9.53
N ARG A 97 -4.48 5.58 9.42
CA ARG A 97 -4.97 4.78 10.54
C ARG A 97 -4.18 3.49 10.62
N THR A 98 -4.02 2.99 11.84
CA THR A 98 -3.44 1.67 12.09
C THR A 98 -4.32 0.87 13.02
N TRP A 99 -4.42 -0.43 12.76
CA TRP A 99 -5.15 -1.36 13.60
C TRP A 99 -4.55 -2.75 13.46
N THR A 100 -4.93 -3.63 14.40
CA THR A 100 -4.62 -5.05 14.34
C THR A 100 -5.86 -5.83 13.94
N SER A 101 -5.68 -6.86 13.13
CA SER A 101 -6.75 -7.71 12.60
C SER A 101 -6.41 -9.17 12.86
N ARG A 102 -7.39 -9.95 13.31
CA ARG A 102 -7.34 -11.41 13.29
C ARG A 102 -7.96 -11.90 12.01
N ARG A 103 -7.36 -12.93 11.42
CA ARG A 103 -7.97 -13.67 10.31
C ARG A 103 -8.00 -15.16 10.60
N LEU A 104 -8.95 -15.84 9.96
CA LEU A 104 -8.98 -17.30 9.85
C LEU A 104 -8.89 -17.64 8.38
N VAL A 105 -7.78 -18.26 7.97
CA VAL A 105 -7.48 -18.59 6.58
C VAL A 105 -7.81 -20.06 6.35
N ASP A 106 -8.67 -20.33 5.36
CA ASP A 106 -9.00 -21.67 4.88
C ASP A 106 -8.65 -21.76 3.38
N PRO A 107 -7.43 -22.21 3.03
CA PRO A 107 -6.99 -22.34 1.64
C PRO A 107 -7.81 -23.35 0.84
N VAL A 108 -8.29 -24.43 1.48
CA VAL A 108 -9.07 -25.48 0.82
C VAL A 108 -10.42 -24.95 0.34
N ARG A 109 -11.10 -24.18 1.18
CA ARG A 109 -12.38 -23.53 0.82
C ARG A 109 -12.20 -22.17 0.15
N ARG A 110 -10.96 -21.66 0.09
CA ARG A 110 -10.61 -20.29 -0.34
C ARG A 110 -11.42 -19.22 0.38
N ARG A 111 -11.42 -19.28 1.71
CA ARG A 111 -12.10 -18.31 2.58
C ARG A 111 -11.13 -17.67 3.55
N ILE A 112 -11.30 -16.38 3.79
CA ILE A 112 -10.54 -15.64 4.81
C ILE A 112 -11.52 -14.80 5.62
N SER A 113 -11.92 -15.28 6.79
CA SER A 113 -12.69 -14.47 7.73
C SER A 113 -11.74 -13.49 8.43
N PHE A 114 -12.17 -12.26 8.72
CA PHE A 114 -11.34 -11.25 9.36
C PHE A 114 -12.14 -10.38 10.35
N GLY A 115 -11.44 -9.80 11.32
CA GLY A 115 -12.05 -8.88 12.28
C GLY A 115 -11.01 -8.05 13.04
N GLN A 116 -11.36 -6.81 13.35
CA GLN A 116 -10.50 -5.95 14.16
C GLN A 116 -10.33 -6.52 15.56
N ASP A 117 -9.09 -6.61 16.02
CA ASP A 117 -8.73 -7.10 17.35
C ASP A 117 -9.38 -6.30 18.48
N ARG A 118 -9.32 -4.98 18.33
CA ARG A 118 -9.79 -3.99 19.29
C ARG A 118 -10.41 -2.85 18.50
N PRO A 119 -11.70 -2.95 18.15
CA PRO A 119 -12.45 -1.82 17.61
C PRO A 119 -12.32 -0.61 18.53
N GLN A 120 -12.19 0.58 17.94
CA GLN A 120 -12.13 1.83 18.67
C GLN A 120 -13.39 2.64 18.43
N SER A 121 -13.90 3.26 19.50
CA SER A 121 -15.02 4.19 19.42
C SER A 121 -14.80 5.21 18.29
N PRO A 122 -15.82 5.49 17.45
CA PRO A 122 -17.23 5.11 17.61
C PRO A 122 -17.61 3.73 17.05
N VAL A 123 -16.65 2.95 16.54
CA VAL A 123 -16.88 1.61 15.98
C VAL A 123 -16.89 0.57 17.10
N ALA A 124 -18.02 -0.10 17.29
CA ALA A 124 -18.14 -1.20 18.26
C ALA A 124 -17.59 -2.51 17.72
N ALA A 125 -17.71 -2.71 16.40
CA ALA A 125 -17.10 -3.85 15.74
C ALA A 125 -16.97 -3.64 14.23
N MET A 126 -15.96 -4.31 13.65
CA MET A 126 -15.69 -4.33 12.22
C MET A 126 -15.02 -5.66 11.88
N GLY A 127 -15.62 -6.40 10.96
CA GLY A 127 -15.09 -7.65 10.44
C GLY A 127 -15.80 -8.03 9.15
N GLY A 128 -15.53 -9.23 8.66
CA GLY A 128 -16.02 -9.67 7.37
C GLY A 128 -15.37 -10.97 6.92
N GLU A 129 -15.57 -11.27 5.64
CA GLU A 129 -15.03 -12.48 5.03
C GLU A 129 -14.80 -12.29 3.54
N TRP A 130 -13.64 -12.74 3.08
CA TRP A 130 -13.36 -12.97 1.67
C TRP A 130 -13.71 -14.40 1.30
N ILE A 131 -14.44 -14.58 0.21
CA ILE A 131 -14.83 -15.89 -0.33
C ILE A 131 -14.50 -15.90 -1.82
N VAL A 132 -13.72 -16.89 -2.27
CA VAL A 132 -13.36 -17.02 -3.69
C VAL A 132 -13.89 -18.35 -4.24
N GLY A 133 -14.90 -18.24 -5.11
CA GLY A 133 -15.52 -19.36 -5.80
C GLY A 133 -15.11 -19.45 -7.28
N PRO A 134 -15.21 -20.63 -7.92
CA PRO A 134 -15.13 -20.73 -9.37
C PRO A 134 -16.33 -20.06 -10.03
N ALA A 135 -16.12 -19.47 -11.21
CA ALA A 135 -17.16 -18.95 -12.09
C ALA A 135 -16.88 -19.35 -13.55
N ASP A 136 -17.86 -19.19 -14.44
CA ASP A 136 -17.74 -19.59 -15.85
C ASP A 136 -16.52 -18.99 -16.57
N ALA A 137 -16.14 -17.75 -16.20
CA ALA A 137 -15.04 -17.00 -16.78
C ALA A 137 -14.01 -16.56 -15.72
N GLY A 138 -13.56 -17.50 -14.88
CA GLY A 138 -12.53 -17.28 -13.86
C GLY A 138 -13.04 -17.56 -12.45
N SER A 139 -13.21 -16.51 -11.66
CA SER A 139 -13.65 -16.62 -10.27
C SER A 139 -14.70 -15.58 -9.90
N GLU A 140 -15.56 -15.94 -8.95
CA GLU A 140 -16.42 -15.01 -8.26
C GLU A 140 -15.82 -14.73 -6.88
N VAL A 141 -15.65 -13.45 -6.56
CA VAL A 141 -15.15 -13.01 -5.26
C VAL A 141 -16.26 -12.29 -4.52
N VAL A 142 -16.58 -12.76 -3.33
CA VAL A 142 -17.51 -12.12 -2.40
C VAL A 142 -16.73 -11.57 -1.22
N LEU A 143 -16.89 -10.27 -0.98
CA LEU A 143 -16.42 -9.58 0.21
C LEU A 143 -17.61 -9.24 1.08
N THR A 144 -17.70 -9.85 2.25
CA THR A 144 -18.70 -9.51 3.25
C THR A 144 -18.11 -8.60 4.32
N HIS A 145 -18.95 -7.73 4.89
CA HIS A 145 -18.63 -6.97 6.09
C HIS A 145 -19.75 -7.11 7.11
N SER A 146 -19.37 -7.18 8.38
CA SER A 146 -20.27 -7.11 9.54
C SER A 146 -19.73 -6.07 10.52
N TYR A 147 -20.47 -4.98 10.72
CA TYR A 147 -20.05 -3.87 11.55
C TYR A 147 -21.16 -3.38 12.49
N ALA A 148 -20.75 -2.67 13.55
CA ALA A 148 -21.65 -2.07 14.53
C ALA A 148 -21.08 -0.75 15.05
N ALA A 149 -21.98 0.18 15.41
CA ALA A 149 -21.64 1.42 16.10
C ALA A 149 -21.89 1.29 17.60
N VAL A 150 -21.09 1.98 18.41
CA VAL A 150 -21.33 2.07 19.85
C VAL A 150 -22.69 2.72 20.08
N GLY A 151 -23.55 2.08 20.88
CA GLY A 151 -24.88 2.61 21.22
C GLY A 151 -25.87 2.67 20.05
N ASP A 152 -25.61 1.94 18.96
CA ASP A 152 -26.47 1.96 17.76
C ASP A 152 -26.61 3.37 17.13
N ASP A 153 -25.60 4.22 17.32
CA ASP A 153 -25.59 5.60 16.83
C ASP A 153 -25.79 5.67 15.31
N ALA A 154 -26.87 6.35 14.89
CA ALA A 154 -27.31 6.38 13.50
C ALA A 154 -26.34 7.15 12.59
N GLU A 155 -25.71 8.22 13.10
CA GLU A 155 -24.73 9.00 12.33
C GLU A 155 -23.49 8.16 12.04
N THR A 156 -22.95 7.51 13.07
CA THR A 156 -21.83 6.57 12.94
C THR A 156 -22.15 5.42 12.00
N LEU A 157 -23.35 4.83 12.09
CA LEU A 157 -23.78 3.76 11.17
C LEU A 157 -23.87 4.26 9.72
N GLY A 158 -24.43 5.44 9.48
CA GLY A 158 -24.51 6.03 8.14
C GLY A 158 -23.12 6.38 7.57
N TRP A 159 -22.18 6.78 8.43
CA TRP A 159 -20.78 6.98 8.03
C TRP A 159 -20.09 5.65 7.70
N LEU A 160 -20.26 4.62 8.54
CA LEU A 160 -19.71 3.29 8.33
C LEU A 160 -20.22 2.66 7.04
N GLU A 161 -21.52 2.77 6.75
CA GLU A 161 -22.12 2.24 5.52
C GLU A 161 -21.47 2.82 4.27
N LYS A 162 -21.32 4.15 4.19
CA LYS A 162 -20.65 4.81 3.07
C LYS A 162 -19.19 4.42 2.94
N ALA A 163 -18.48 4.35 4.07
CA ALA A 163 -17.07 3.98 4.09
C ALA A 163 -16.86 2.53 3.64
N VAL A 164 -17.66 1.60 4.16
CA VAL A 164 -17.61 0.18 3.82
C VAL A 164 -17.98 -0.06 2.36
N ASP A 165 -19.06 0.54 1.84
CA ASP A 165 -19.45 0.38 0.44
C ASP A 165 -18.37 0.92 -0.51
N GLY A 166 -17.90 2.15 -0.29
CA GLY A 166 -16.87 2.76 -1.12
C GLY A 166 -15.55 1.98 -1.10
N ASN A 167 -15.11 1.55 0.08
CA ASN A 167 -13.87 0.79 0.22
C ASN A 167 -13.98 -0.60 -0.42
N SER A 168 -15.10 -1.32 -0.19
CA SER A 168 -15.31 -2.66 -0.74
C SER A 168 -15.28 -2.66 -2.26
N ARG A 169 -15.94 -1.68 -2.90
CA ARG A 169 -15.92 -1.52 -4.36
C ARG A 169 -14.53 -1.23 -4.89
N ALA A 170 -13.79 -0.32 -4.25
CA ALA A 170 -12.44 0.02 -4.66
C ALA A 170 -11.47 -1.16 -4.50
N GLU A 171 -11.54 -1.89 -3.38
CA GLU A 171 -10.71 -3.06 -3.12
C GLU A 171 -11.00 -4.20 -4.11
N LEU A 172 -12.28 -4.52 -4.36
CA LEU A 172 -12.66 -5.55 -5.32
C LEU A 172 -12.22 -5.21 -6.74
N ALA A 173 -12.38 -3.96 -7.17
CA ALA A 173 -11.92 -3.52 -8.48
C ALA A 173 -10.39 -3.61 -8.62
N ALA A 174 -9.65 -3.22 -7.57
CA ALA A 174 -8.19 -3.28 -7.58
C ALA A 174 -7.66 -4.72 -7.54
N LEU A 175 -8.29 -5.59 -6.75
CA LEU A 175 -8.00 -7.03 -6.72
C LEU A 175 -8.21 -7.66 -8.09
N ALA A 176 -9.33 -7.37 -8.73
CA ALA A 176 -9.67 -7.91 -10.04
C ALA A 176 -8.64 -7.50 -11.11
N GLY A 177 -8.22 -6.24 -11.12
CA GLY A 177 -7.15 -5.76 -12.00
C GLY A 177 -5.81 -6.45 -11.74
N ALA A 178 -5.39 -6.54 -10.47
CA ALA A 178 -4.13 -7.20 -10.10
C ALA A 178 -4.13 -8.70 -10.44
N ALA A 179 -5.26 -9.37 -10.22
CA ALA A 179 -5.42 -10.78 -10.56
C ALA A 179 -5.39 -11.02 -12.07
N GLN A 180 -6.06 -10.18 -12.86
CA GLN A 180 -6.03 -10.24 -14.32
C GLN A 180 -4.61 -10.07 -14.86
N GLU A 181 -3.86 -9.08 -14.37
CA GLU A 181 -2.46 -8.87 -14.81
C GLU A 181 -1.58 -10.08 -14.46
N LYS A 182 -1.76 -10.65 -13.27
CA LYS A 182 -1.02 -11.82 -12.81
C LYS A 182 -1.35 -13.07 -13.63
N GLU A 183 -2.63 -13.32 -13.91
CA GLU A 183 -3.10 -14.44 -14.75
C GLU A 183 -2.53 -14.34 -16.17
N ALA A 184 -2.48 -13.12 -16.73
CA ALA A 184 -1.93 -12.90 -18.07
C ALA A 184 -0.38 -12.89 -18.11
N GLY A 185 0.29 -13.10 -16.97
CA GLY A 185 1.75 -13.16 -16.88
C GLY A 185 2.45 -11.83 -17.14
N LEU A 186 1.77 -10.70 -16.90
CA LEU A 186 2.37 -9.38 -17.13
C LEU A 186 3.42 -9.07 -16.06
N GLU A 187 4.66 -8.81 -16.47
CA GLU A 187 5.76 -8.43 -15.57
C GLU A 187 5.77 -6.92 -15.24
N THR A 188 4.62 -6.38 -14.84
CA THR A 188 4.45 -4.95 -14.49
C THR A 188 4.97 -4.62 -13.10
N ALA A 189 4.96 -5.58 -12.19
CA ALA A 189 5.45 -5.44 -10.83
C ALA A 189 6.89 -5.96 -10.69
N PHE A 190 7.75 -5.23 -9.99
CA PHE A 190 9.10 -5.71 -9.66
C PHE A 190 9.71 -5.01 -8.46
N THR A 191 10.68 -5.69 -7.85
CA THR A 191 11.43 -5.23 -6.68
C THR A 191 12.92 -5.17 -7.00
N PHE A 192 13.60 -4.15 -6.47
CA PHE A 192 15.06 -4.06 -6.51
C PHE A 192 15.58 -3.42 -5.23
N ARG A 193 16.87 -3.67 -4.94
CA ARG A 193 17.53 -3.25 -3.72
C ARG A 193 18.90 -2.67 -4.02
N ASP A 194 19.26 -1.62 -3.31
CA ASP A 194 20.62 -1.08 -3.21
C ASP A 194 21.02 -1.10 -1.74
N SER A 195 22.27 -1.46 -1.45
CA SER A 195 22.76 -1.56 -0.07
C SER A 195 24.06 -0.77 0.15
N LEU A 196 24.22 -0.18 1.33
CA LEU A 196 25.43 0.51 1.73
C LEU A 196 25.78 0.18 3.18
N HIS A 197 27.05 -0.13 3.43
CA HIS A 197 27.59 -0.26 4.79
C HIS A 197 28.04 1.09 5.34
N ILE A 198 27.70 1.37 6.59
CA ILE A 198 27.99 2.61 7.31
C ILE A 198 28.62 2.24 8.66
N GLU A 199 29.80 2.80 8.95
CA GLU A 199 30.56 2.61 10.19
C GLU A 199 30.00 3.48 11.32
N SER A 200 28.72 3.29 11.63
CA SER A 200 27.97 3.95 12.70
C SER A 200 26.87 2.99 13.22
N GLY A 201 26.24 3.34 14.33
CA GLY A 201 25.13 2.59 14.89
C GLY A 201 23.83 2.79 14.12
N ALA A 202 22.95 1.77 14.13
CA ALA A 202 21.69 1.83 13.40
C ALA A 202 20.79 3.00 13.84
N ALA A 203 20.84 3.38 15.12
CA ALA A 203 20.05 4.49 15.66
C ALA A 203 20.39 5.84 15.02
N GLU A 204 21.67 6.13 14.78
CA GLU A 204 22.12 7.40 14.18
C GLU A 204 21.72 7.49 12.71
N VAL A 205 21.95 6.41 11.96
CA VAL A 205 21.55 6.32 10.56
C VAL A 205 20.03 6.36 10.40
N HIS A 206 19.30 5.65 11.26
CA HIS A 206 17.84 5.72 11.29
C HIS A 206 17.36 7.15 11.54
N ALA A 207 17.95 7.87 12.52
CA ALA A 207 17.58 9.25 12.81
C ALA A 207 17.78 10.17 11.59
N PHE A 208 18.87 10.01 10.84
CA PHE A 208 19.08 10.77 9.60
C PHE A 208 17.95 10.56 8.57
N LEU A 209 17.50 9.32 8.39
CA LEU A 209 16.45 8.95 7.45
C LEU A 209 15.05 9.33 7.96
N ASN A 210 14.83 9.24 9.27
CA ASN A 210 13.57 9.57 9.93
C ASN A 210 13.31 11.08 9.98
N ASP A 211 14.34 11.89 10.24
CA ASP A 211 14.27 13.36 10.34
C ASP A 211 14.26 14.01 8.95
N ALA A 212 13.29 13.63 8.12
CA ALA A 212 13.20 14.07 6.73
C ALA A 212 12.85 15.55 6.60
N GLU A 213 12.28 16.18 7.62
CA GLU A 213 12.10 17.64 7.67
C GLU A 213 13.43 18.40 7.52
N ARG A 214 14.56 17.74 7.81
CA ARG A 214 15.90 18.29 7.66
C ARG A 214 16.56 17.96 6.32
N TRP A 215 15.88 17.23 5.43
CA TRP A 215 16.45 16.81 4.15
C TRP A 215 16.69 17.99 3.20
N GLU A 216 15.94 19.08 3.31
CA GLU A 216 16.20 20.29 2.53
C GLU A 216 17.61 20.87 2.80
N GLN A 217 18.12 20.73 4.03
CA GLN A 217 19.47 21.18 4.41
C GLN A 217 20.53 20.09 4.22
N ARG A 218 20.14 18.81 4.24
CA ARG A 218 21.05 17.65 4.23
C ARG A 218 21.24 17.02 2.85
N LEU A 219 20.27 17.14 1.95
CA LEU A 219 20.24 16.47 0.66
C LEU A 219 20.23 17.51 -0.47
N PRO A 220 21.33 17.66 -1.25
CA PRO A 220 21.43 18.69 -2.29
C PRO A 220 20.35 18.64 -3.39
N HIS A 221 19.75 17.46 -3.59
CA HIS A 221 18.69 17.25 -4.59
C HIS A 221 17.28 17.58 -4.07
N VAL A 222 17.10 17.83 -2.78
CA VAL A 222 15.81 18.14 -2.17
C VAL A 222 15.63 19.66 -2.07
N ALA A 223 14.62 20.18 -2.75
CA ALA A 223 14.36 21.62 -2.83
C ALA A 223 13.38 22.13 -1.77
N ARG A 224 12.50 21.26 -1.27
CA ARG A 224 11.46 21.59 -0.29
C ARG A 224 11.02 20.34 0.43
N VAL A 225 10.76 20.45 1.73
CA VAL A 225 10.09 19.40 2.51
C VAL A 225 8.88 19.97 3.27
N ARG A 226 7.80 19.19 3.33
CA ARG A 226 6.73 19.32 4.32
C ARG A 226 6.47 17.96 4.93
N LEU A 227 6.64 17.87 6.25
CA LEU A 227 6.44 16.65 7.02
C LEU A 227 5.38 16.90 8.09
N THR A 228 4.42 15.98 8.22
CA THR A 228 3.52 15.92 9.39
C THR A 228 3.59 14.55 10.03
N GLU A 229 3.46 14.51 11.35
CA GLU A 229 3.49 13.28 12.16
C GLU A 229 2.44 13.39 13.28
N ASP A 230 1.17 13.17 12.92
CA ASP A 230 0.05 13.24 13.88
C ASP A 230 0.01 12.03 14.82
N LEU A 231 0.63 10.92 14.40
CA LEU A 231 0.78 9.69 15.18
C LEU A 231 2.26 9.32 15.22
N PRO A 232 2.81 8.95 16.40
CA PRO A 232 4.22 8.56 16.51
C PRO A 232 4.61 7.46 15.53
N GLY A 233 5.69 7.69 14.77
CA GLY A 233 6.19 6.77 13.76
C GLY A 233 5.33 6.68 12.50
N VAL A 234 4.34 7.56 12.31
CA VAL A 234 3.52 7.61 11.09
C VAL A 234 3.57 8.99 10.49
N GLN A 235 4.31 9.12 9.41
CA GLN A 235 4.64 10.39 8.80
C GLN A 235 3.98 10.55 7.43
N ILE A 236 3.57 11.77 7.11
CA ILE A 236 3.21 12.18 5.75
C ILE A 236 4.30 13.13 5.28
N LEU A 237 5.08 12.68 4.29
CA LEU A 237 6.19 13.42 3.70
C LEU A 237 5.81 13.87 2.30
N GLU A 238 5.74 15.18 2.08
CA GLU A 238 5.73 15.80 0.77
C GLU A 238 7.08 16.47 0.51
N MET A 239 7.68 16.20 -0.64
CA MET A 239 8.97 16.79 -1.01
C MET A 239 9.06 17.10 -2.49
N ASP A 240 9.79 18.16 -2.81
CA ASP A 240 10.16 18.52 -4.18
C ASP A 240 11.61 18.11 -4.42
N THR A 241 11.84 17.28 -5.44
CA THR A 241 13.18 16.81 -5.82
C THR A 241 13.59 17.43 -7.16
N ARG A 242 14.79 17.98 -7.23
CA ARG A 242 15.40 18.46 -8.48
C ARG A 242 16.01 17.30 -9.24
N THR A 243 15.62 17.15 -10.49
CA THR A 243 16.23 16.19 -11.42
C THR A 243 17.42 16.81 -12.15
N ALA A 244 18.24 15.96 -12.78
CA ALA A 244 19.46 16.40 -13.47
C ALA A 244 19.19 17.36 -14.65
N ASP A 245 17.98 17.34 -15.22
CA ASP A 245 17.52 18.25 -16.27
C ASP A 245 17.01 19.61 -15.73
N GLY A 246 17.10 19.83 -14.42
CA GLY A 246 16.66 21.05 -13.75
C GLY A 246 15.16 21.12 -13.45
N SER A 247 14.36 20.15 -13.89
CA SER A 247 12.95 20.08 -13.53
C SER A 247 12.75 19.68 -12.05
N SER A 248 11.58 19.99 -11.50
CA SER A 248 11.22 19.69 -10.12
C SER A 248 10.04 18.73 -10.10
N HIS A 249 10.14 17.68 -9.29
CA HIS A 249 9.09 16.68 -9.12
C HIS A 249 8.61 16.68 -7.67
N THR A 250 7.32 16.96 -7.48
CA THR A 250 6.67 16.81 -6.18
C THR A 250 6.27 15.35 -5.99
N THR A 251 6.66 14.80 -4.85
CA THR A 251 6.21 13.48 -4.39
C THR A 251 5.55 13.64 -3.04
N ARG A 252 4.53 12.83 -2.77
CA ARG A 252 3.88 12.74 -1.45
C ARG A 252 3.84 11.28 -1.04
N SER A 253 4.23 10.96 0.17
CA SER A 253 4.33 9.60 0.69
C SER A 253 3.85 9.50 2.13
N VAL A 254 3.37 8.32 2.50
CA VAL A 254 3.21 7.93 3.90
C VAL A 254 4.39 7.05 4.29
N ARG A 255 4.97 7.29 5.48
CA ARG A 255 6.07 6.50 6.04
C ARG A 255 5.68 5.91 7.40
N ILE A 256 6.01 4.65 7.61
CA ILE A 256 5.85 3.91 8.86
C ILE A 256 7.26 3.66 9.40
N CYS A 257 7.65 4.41 10.42
CA CYS A 257 8.98 4.41 11.01
C CYS A 257 9.02 3.51 12.25
N GLN A 258 9.93 2.54 12.25
CA GLN A 258 10.12 1.54 13.30
C GLN A 258 11.57 1.57 13.75
N ALA A 259 11.87 2.54 14.62
CA ALA A 259 13.22 2.76 15.09
C ALA A 259 13.78 1.55 15.87
N PRO A 260 15.09 1.25 15.74
CA PRO A 260 16.03 1.81 14.76
C PRO A 260 16.09 1.02 13.43
N HIS A 261 15.18 0.06 13.21
CA HIS A 261 15.37 -1.02 12.24
C HIS A 261 14.80 -0.76 10.85
N SER A 262 13.70 0.00 10.72
CA SER A 262 13.11 0.19 9.40
C SER A 262 12.26 1.45 9.25
N ILE A 263 12.13 1.89 7.99
CA ILE A 263 11.13 2.86 7.55
C ILE A 263 10.50 2.32 6.29
N HIS A 264 9.22 1.96 6.34
CA HIS A 264 8.44 1.51 5.18
C HIS A 264 7.64 2.68 4.63
N TYR A 265 7.52 2.82 3.31
CA TYR A 265 6.76 3.93 2.73
C TYR A 265 5.96 3.53 1.49
N LYS A 266 4.89 4.28 1.23
CA LYS A 266 4.10 4.23 0.00
C LYS A 266 3.92 5.63 -0.54
N GLN A 267 4.21 5.83 -1.83
CA GLN A 267 3.91 7.10 -2.50
C GLN A 267 2.42 7.20 -2.81
N LEU A 268 1.83 8.31 -2.42
CA LEU A 268 0.46 8.72 -2.74
C LEU A 268 0.38 9.53 -4.03
N ILE A 269 1.46 10.25 -4.36
CA ILE A 269 1.66 10.91 -5.64
C ILE A 269 2.89 10.28 -6.28
N THR A 270 2.66 9.50 -7.34
CA THR A 270 3.70 8.76 -8.06
C THR A 270 4.10 9.47 -9.36
N PRO A 271 5.34 9.26 -9.84
CA PRO A 271 5.71 9.62 -11.22
C PRO A 271 4.82 8.92 -12.25
N ALA A 272 4.64 9.54 -13.42
CA ALA A 272 3.70 9.07 -14.45
C ALA A 272 3.90 7.62 -14.93
N LEU A 273 5.12 7.08 -14.86
CA LEU A 273 5.43 5.69 -15.23
C LEU A 273 5.01 4.67 -14.16
N LEU A 274 4.61 5.10 -12.97
CA LEU A 274 4.34 4.24 -11.83
C LEU A 274 2.87 4.37 -11.41
N ARG A 275 2.15 3.26 -11.46
CA ARG A 275 0.83 3.13 -10.84
C ARG A 275 0.95 2.95 -9.33
N VAL A 276 1.98 2.24 -8.87
CA VAL A 276 2.29 2.04 -7.45
C VAL A 276 3.78 2.15 -7.23
N HIS A 277 4.18 2.77 -6.11
CA HIS A 277 5.54 2.75 -5.61
C HIS A 277 5.54 2.62 -4.09
N THR A 278 6.08 1.52 -3.60
CA THR A 278 6.42 1.32 -2.20
C THR A 278 7.93 1.16 -2.07
N GLY A 279 8.44 1.44 -0.89
CA GLY A 279 9.84 1.14 -0.60
C GLY A 279 10.09 1.01 0.89
N SER A 280 11.32 0.63 1.21
CA SER A 280 11.77 0.57 2.59
C SER A 280 13.23 0.93 2.73
N TRP A 281 13.55 1.45 3.92
CA TRP A 281 14.91 1.52 4.44
C TRP A 281 15.00 0.46 5.52
N LEU A 282 15.86 -0.55 5.34
CA LEU A 282 16.05 -1.64 6.29
C LEU A 282 17.46 -1.56 6.86
N LEU A 283 17.59 -1.54 8.18
CA LEU A 283 18.85 -1.37 8.89
C LEU A 283 19.16 -2.64 9.67
N THR A 284 20.30 -3.26 9.36
CA THR A 284 20.82 -4.43 10.07
C THR A 284 22.20 -4.09 10.62
N GLU A 285 22.30 -4.09 11.94
CA GLU A 285 23.52 -3.77 12.68
C GLU A 285 24.35 -5.04 12.93
N ASP A 286 25.67 -4.93 12.79
CA ASP A 286 26.66 -5.94 13.12
C ASP A 286 27.83 -5.31 13.91
N ASP A 287 28.85 -6.10 14.27
CA ASP A 287 30.00 -5.63 15.06
C ASP A 287 30.84 -4.53 14.36
N ARG A 288 30.59 -4.25 13.08
CA ARG A 288 31.35 -3.29 12.24
C ARG A 288 30.52 -2.09 11.79
N GLY A 289 29.27 -1.96 12.24
CA GLY A 289 28.38 -0.87 11.91
C GLY A 289 27.01 -1.35 11.41
N VAL A 290 26.41 -0.62 10.49
CA VAL A 290 25.07 -0.92 9.96
C VAL A 290 25.09 -1.07 8.44
N THR A 291 24.50 -2.16 7.96
CA THR A 291 24.11 -2.28 6.55
C THR A 291 22.71 -1.74 6.36
N VAL A 292 22.58 -0.71 5.52
CA VAL A 292 21.29 -0.15 5.11
C VAL A 292 20.91 -0.67 3.74
N VAL A 293 19.71 -1.21 3.61
CA VAL A 293 19.11 -1.61 2.33
C VAL A 293 18.00 -0.64 1.97
N ALA A 294 18.14 0.03 0.84
CA ALA A 294 17.06 0.75 0.17
C ALA A 294 16.35 -0.21 -0.79
N GLU A 295 15.13 -0.60 -0.45
CA GLU A 295 14.29 -1.43 -1.30
C GLU A 295 13.21 -0.58 -1.97
N HIS A 296 12.94 -0.88 -3.23
CA HIS A 296 11.81 -0.33 -3.98
C HIS A 296 11.02 -1.48 -4.58
N THR A 297 9.69 -1.41 -4.45
CA THR A 297 8.76 -2.26 -5.20
C THR A 297 7.78 -1.35 -5.94
N VAL A 298 7.69 -1.58 -7.25
CA VAL A 298 6.92 -0.71 -8.14
C VAL A 298 5.97 -1.52 -9.01
N VAL A 299 4.92 -0.87 -9.48
CA VAL A 299 4.01 -1.38 -10.51
C VAL A 299 3.92 -0.34 -11.62
N LEU A 300 4.26 -0.74 -12.85
CA LEU A 300 4.31 0.15 -14.00
C LEU A 300 2.92 0.55 -14.48
N GLU A 301 2.79 1.82 -14.90
CA GLU A 301 1.65 2.30 -15.68
C GLU A 301 1.95 2.07 -17.17
N THR A 302 1.54 0.91 -17.68
CA THR A 302 1.89 0.48 -19.05
C THR A 302 1.35 1.42 -20.12
N ALA A 303 0.18 2.05 -19.88
CA ALA A 303 -0.39 3.01 -20.81
C ALA A 303 0.45 4.30 -20.95
N ALA A 304 1.25 4.63 -19.94
CA ALA A 304 2.12 5.82 -19.95
C ALA A 304 3.47 5.59 -20.64
N ILE A 305 3.86 4.34 -20.92
CA ILE A 305 5.21 4.02 -21.41
C ILE A 305 5.54 4.77 -22.71
N ALA A 306 4.68 4.64 -23.73
CA ALA A 306 4.92 5.25 -25.03
C ALA A 306 4.94 6.80 -24.96
N GLN A 307 4.11 7.38 -24.09
CA GLN A 307 4.04 8.83 -23.89
C GLN A 307 5.29 9.38 -23.19
N VAL A 308 5.83 8.65 -22.22
CA VAL A 308 6.95 9.14 -21.39
C VAL A 308 8.31 8.79 -21.98
N LEU A 309 8.46 7.59 -22.55
CA LEU A 309 9.76 7.05 -23.00
C LEU A 309 9.90 6.98 -24.54
N GLY A 310 8.87 7.42 -25.27
CA GLY A 310 8.79 7.41 -26.73
C GLY A 310 8.05 6.19 -27.30
N PRO A 311 7.61 6.26 -28.56
CA PRO A 311 6.68 5.29 -29.16
C PRO A 311 7.22 3.86 -29.25
N ASP A 312 8.54 3.69 -29.32
CA ASP A 312 9.20 2.38 -29.42
C ASP A 312 9.59 1.80 -28.04
N ALA A 313 9.18 2.44 -26.94
CA ALA A 313 9.49 1.97 -25.60
C ALA A 313 8.56 0.82 -25.19
N ASP A 314 9.16 -0.23 -24.64
CA ASP A 314 8.47 -1.38 -24.08
C ASP A 314 8.57 -1.44 -22.55
N VAL A 315 7.97 -2.48 -21.96
CA VAL A 315 8.00 -2.73 -20.52
C VAL A 315 9.44 -2.89 -20.01
N GLN A 316 10.33 -3.55 -20.76
CA GLN A 316 11.70 -3.79 -20.30
C GLN A 316 12.50 -2.48 -20.23
N LYS A 317 12.35 -1.59 -21.22
CA LYS A 317 12.93 -0.25 -21.21
C LYS A 317 12.37 0.59 -20.06
N ALA A 318 11.07 0.49 -19.77
CA ALA A 318 10.46 1.17 -18.63
C ALA A 318 11.01 0.65 -17.29
N ARG A 319 11.18 -0.66 -17.13
CA ARG A 319 11.79 -1.28 -15.94
C ARG A 319 13.21 -0.78 -15.69
N ALA A 320 14.05 -0.80 -16.74
CA ALA A 320 15.42 -0.30 -16.65
C ALA A 320 15.48 1.18 -16.28
N PHE A 321 14.67 2.02 -16.94
CA PHE A 321 14.59 3.45 -16.64
C PHE A 321 14.19 3.73 -15.18
N VAL A 322 13.15 3.05 -14.69
CA VAL A 322 12.65 3.21 -13.32
C VAL A 322 13.67 2.74 -12.29
N ARG A 323 14.27 1.55 -12.49
CA ARG A 323 15.33 1.00 -11.64
C ARG A 323 16.49 1.98 -11.47
N ASP A 324 16.94 2.54 -12.58
CA ASP A 324 18.04 3.48 -12.65
C ASP A 324 17.72 4.81 -11.96
N ALA A 325 16.53 5.37 -12.23
CA ALA A 325 16.11 6.64 -11.66
C ALA A 325 15.95 6.58 -10.13
N LEU A 326 15.21 5.57 -9.64
CA LEU A 326 14.97 5.39 -8.22
C LEU A 326 16.23 4.96 -7.46
N GLY A 327 17.02 4.05 -8.04
CA GLY A 327 18.28 3.59 -7.45
C GLY A 327 19.32 4.69 -7.29
N ARG A 328 19.45 5.59 -8.28
CA ARG A 328 20.32 6.76 -8.16
C ARG A 328 19.88 7.69 -7.03
N ASN A 329 18.57 7.92 -6.90
CA ASN A 329 18.03 8.79 -5.85
C ASN A 329 18.30 8.21 -4.46
N SER A 330 17.91 6.95 -4.22
CA SER A 330 18.10 6.31 -2.91
C SER A 330 19.57 6.14 -2.55
N SER A 331 20.42 5.76 -3.51
CA SER A 331 21.88 5.69 -3.31
C SER A 331 22.50 7.04 -2.97
N ALA A 332 22.01 8.14 -3.56
CA ALA A 332 22.48 9.48 -3.21
C ALA A 332 22.13 9.84 -1.75
N THR A 333 20.92 9.51 -1.30
CA THR A 333 20.50 9.68 0.09
C THR A 333 21.33 8.83 1.05
N LEU A 334 21.59 7.55 0.74
CA LEU A 334 22.43 6.69 1.58
C LEU A 334 23.87 7.20 1.72
N ARG A 335 24.45 7.76 0.65
CA ARG A 335 25.80 8.36 0.74
C ARG A 335 25.82 9.58 1.67
N GLN A 336 24.78 10.39 1.68
CA GLN A 336 24.67 11.52 2.62
C GLN A 336 24.46 11.04 4.06
N ALA A 337 23.64 10.01 4.26
CA ALA A 337 23.47 9.38 5.57
C ALA A 337 24.79 8.81 6.11
N LYS A 338 25.56 8.12 5.25
CA LYS A 338 26.91 7.63 5.56
C LYS A 338 27.84 8.77 5.95
N ALA A 339 27.92 9.81 5.12
CA ALA A 339 28.81 10.94 5.38
C ALA A 339 28.46 11.65 6.70
N PHE A 340 27.16 11.81 6.98
CA PHE A 340 26.68 12.38 8.24
C PHE A 340 27.08 11.52 9.44
N ALA A 341 26.78 10.22 9.41
CA ALA A 341 26.97 9.32 10.55
C ALA A 341 28.45 9.00 10.82
N GLU A 342 29.30 9.01 9.79
CA GLU A 342 30.76 8.80 9.94
C GLU A 342 31.52 10.11 10.22
N GLY A 343 30.81 11.24 10.33
CA GLY A 343 31.44 12.54 10.56
C GLY A 343 32.33 13.03 9.41
N THR A 344 32.09 12.56 8.18
CA THR A 344 32.83 12.98 6.97
C THR A 344 32.11 14.04 6.15
N SER A 345 30.89 14.40 6.54
CA SER A 345 30.22 15.65 6.13
C SER A 345 31.00 16.83 6.73
N GLY A 346 31.73 17.56 5.88
CA GLY A 346 32.72 18.55 6.29
C GLY A 346 32.27 19.61 7.30
N ALA A 347 33.27 20.07 8.06
CA ALA A 347 33.33 21.37 8.73
C ALA A 347 33.13 22.54 7.75
#